data_AF-W1V7U6-F1
#
_entry.id   AF-W1V7U6-F1
#
_cell.length_a   1.000
_cell.length_b   1.000
_cell.length_c   1.000
_cell.angle_alpha   90.00
_cell.angle_beta   90.00
_cell.angle_gamma   90.00
#
_symmetry.space_group_name_H-M   'P 1'
#
loop_
_entity.id
_entity.type
_entity.pdbx_description
1 polymer ?
#
loop_
_entity_poly.entity_id
_entity_poly.type
_entity_poly.pdbx_seq_one_letter_code
_entity_poly.pdbx_strand_id
1 'polypeptide(L)'
;MPAAPTPSPFLRPLDPGIHLRVGLVANPTSGKGRFTDAAEIARWTLERLGYEVALVQGQDYDSTRRAATALVEDGSGLDALVVIGGG
;
A
#
# COMPACT_ATOMS: atom_id res chain seq x y z
N MET A 1 22.27 -2.24 -24.36
CA MET A 1 20.94 -2.61 -23.87
C MET A 1 20.99 -2.65 -22.36
N PRO A 2 20.20 -1.86 -21.62
CA PRO A 2 20.09 -2.04 -20.18
C PRO A 2 19.47 -3.41 -19.88
N ALA A 3 20.00 -4.11 -18.88
CA ALA A 3 19.50 -5.41 -18.46
C ALA A 3 18.04 -5.28 -17.96
N ALA A 4 17.20 -6.25 -18.30
CA ALA A 4 15.83 -6.31 -17.79
C ALA A 4 15.85 -6.37 -16.25
N PRO A 5 14.97 -5.64 -15.55
CA PRO A 5 14.93 -5.68 -14.10
C PRO A 5 14.66 -7.10 -13.62
N THR A 6 15.50 -7.60 -12.71
CA THR A 6 15.36 -8.93 -12.12
C THR A 6 14.01 -9.01 -11.40
N PRO A 7 13.16 -10.01 -11.69
CA PRO A 7 11.87 -10.12 -11.02
C PRO A 7 12.08 -10.37 -9.53
N SER A 8 11.49 -9.51 -8.69
CA SER A 8 11.59 -9.64 -7.23
C SER A 8 11.01 -10.99 -6.78
N PRO A 9 11.73 -11.78 -5.98
CA PRO A 9 11.29 -13.11 -5.55
C PRO A 9 10.04 -13.10 -4.67
N PHE A 10 9.60 -11.93 -4.21
CA PHE A 10 8.40 -11.71 -3.39
C PHE A 10 7.12 -11.49 -4.22
N LEU A 11 7.20 -11.43 -5.55
CA LEU A 11 6.06 -11.19 -6.45
C LEU A 11 5.58 -12.47 -7.11
N ARG A 12 5.21 -13.49 -6.31
CA ARG A 12 4.39 -14.57 -6.85
C ARG A 12 2.93 -14.10 -6.90
N PRO A 13 2.21 -14.35 -8.01
CA PRO A 13 0.75 -14.20 -8.01
C PRO A 13 0.17 -15.06 -6.89
N LEU A 14 -0.77 -14.49 -6.13
CA LEU A 14 -1.49 -15.26 -5.12
C LEU A 14 -2.31 -16.36 -5.77
N ASP A 15 -2.49 -17.46 -5.03
CA ASP A 15 -3.43 -18.49 -5.44
C ASP A 15 -4.80 -17.84 -5.69
N PRO A 16 -5.48 -18.14 -6.81
CA PRO A 16 -6.70 -17.45 -7.22
C PRO A 16 -7.90 -17.64 -6.27
N GLY A 17 -7.76 -18.43 -5.20
CA GLY A 17 -8.74 -18.58 -4.13
C GLY A 17 -8.42 -17.80 -2.84
N ILE A 18 -7.27 -17.13 -2.75
CA ILE A 18 -6.91 -16.30 -1.58
C ILE A 18 -7.02 -14.83 -1.97
N HIS A 19 -8.05 -14.17 -1.45
CA HIS A 19 -8.20 -12.72 -1.54
C HIS A 19 -7.45 -12.08 -0.38
N LEU A 20 -6.18 -11.71 -0.61
CA LEU A 20 -5.42 -10.98 0.41
C LEU A 20 -5.75 -9.49 0.35
N ARG A 21 -6.13 -8.95 1.50
CA ARG A 21 -6.50 -7.55 1.71
C ARG A 21 -5.35 -6.77 2.29
N VAL A 22 -4.91 -5.74 1.58
CA VAL A 22 -3.77 -4.90 1.98
C VAL A 22 -4.24 -3.48 2.25
N GLY A 23 -3.96 -2.98 3.44
CA GLY A 23 -4.17 -1.59 3.80
C GLY A 23 -2.98 -0.79 3.31
N LEU A 24 -3.21 0.25 2.51
CA LEU A 24 -2.17 1.14 2.02
C LEU A 24 -2.34 2.50 2.69
N VAL A 25 -1.32 2.95 3.42
CA VAL A 25 -1.36 4.21 4.16
C VAL A 25 -0.26 5.13 3.62
N ALA A 26 -0.64 6.26 3.03
CA ALA A 26 0.34 7.24 2.57
C ALA A 26 0.45 8.40 3.55
N ASN A 27 1.66 8.67 4.04
CA ASN A 27 1.92 9.80 4.93
C ASN A 27 2.12 11.09 4.10
N PRO A 28 1.20 12.08 4.20
CA PRO A 28 1.24 13.31 3.40
C PRO A 28 2.46 14.20 3.72
N THR A 29 3.08 14.03 4.89
CA THR A 29 4.25 14.82 5.31
C THR A 29 5.58 14.31 4.74
N SER A 30 5.59 13.13 4.11
CA SER A 30 6.79 12.50 3.56
C SER A 30 7.06 12.91 2.10
N GLY A 31 8.33 13.15 1.74
CA GLY A 31 8.76 13.20 0.34
C GLY A 31 8.39 14.44 -0.48
N LYS A 32 8.42 15.66 0.09
CA LYS A 32 8.29 16.95 -0.64
C LYS A 32 7.10 17.02 -1.64
N GLY A 33 6.00 16.34 -1.36
CA GLY A 33 4.81 16.33 -2.24
C GLY A 33 4.80 15.27 -3.36
N ARG A 34 5.76 14.33 -3.39
CA ARG A 34 5.79 13.19 -4.34
C ARG A 34 5.09 11.93 -3.81
N PHE A 35 4.47 12.01 -2.63
CA PHE A 35 3.85 10.86 -1.97
C PHE A 35 2.59 10.38 -2.70
N THR A 36 1.85 11.28 -3.35
CA THR A 36 0.63 10.93 -4.10
C THR A 36 0.96 9.99 -5.27
N ASP A 37 2.05 10.25 -5.99
CA ASP A 37 2.51 9.39 -7.09
C ASP A 37 2.97 8.02 -6.59
N ALA A 38 3.69 7.97 -5.46
CA ALA A 38 4.15 6.72 -4.87
C ALA A 38 2.99 5.85 -4.37
N ALA A 39 1.96 6.47 -3.78
CA ALA A 39 0.77 5.78 -3.31
C ALA A 39 -0.03 5.15 -4.46
N GLU A 40 -0.23 5.90 -5.54
CA GLU A 40 -0.93 5.41 -6.73
C GLU A 40 -0.16 4.29 -7.43
N ILE A 41 1.17 4.40 -7.56
CA ILE A 41 2.01 3.34 -8.14
C ILE A 41 1.94 2.06 -7.31
N ALA A 42 2.01 2.18 -5.98
CA ALA A 42 1.93 1.03 -5.09
C ALA A 42 0.54 0.37 -5.16
N ARG A 43 -0.53 1.18 -5.11
CA ARG A 43 -1.90 0.69 -5.27
C ARG A 43 -2.07 -0.07 -6.58
N TRP A 44 -1.73 0.56 -7.71
CA TRP A 44 -1.88 -0.05 -9.03
C TRP A 44 -1.10 -1.37 -9.16
N THR A 45 0.11 -1.41 -8.59
CA THR A 45 0.94 -2.62 -8.61
C THR A 45 0.31 -3.76 -7.80
N LEU A 46 -0.20 -3.46 -6.60
CA LEU A 46 -0.84 -4.44 -5.73
C LEU A 46 -2.16 -4.96 -6.33
N GLU A 47 -3.01 -4.07 -6.84
CA GLU A 47 -4.25 -4.47 -7.52
C GLU A 47 -3.95 -5.39 -8.73
N ARG A 48 -2.92 -5.08 -9.51
CA ARG A 48 -2.52 -5.90 -10.68
C ARG A 48 -2.00 -7.29 -10.31
N LEU A 49 -1.55 -7.48 -9.08
CA LEU A 49 -1.09 -8.77 -8.56
C LEU A 49 -2.22 -9.58 -7.91
N GLY A 50 -3.44 -9.03 -7.84
CA GLY A 50 -4.63 -9.69 -7.29
C GLY A 50 -4.89 -9.38 -5.82
N TYR A 51 -4.18 -8.41 -5.22
CA TYR A 51 -4.48 -7.95 -3.86
C TYR A 51 -5.67 -6.98 -3.89
N GLU A 52 -6.56 -7.10 -2.90
CA GLU A 52 -7.57 -6.07 -2.66
C GLU A 52 -6.93 -4.96 -1.81
N VAL A 53 -6.95 -3.72 -2.30
CA VAL A 53 -6.24 -2.60 -1.67
C VAL A 53 -7.21 -1.61 -1.04
N ALA A 54 -7.06 -1.38 0.26
CA ALA A 54 -7.76 -0.32 0.98
C ALA A 54 -6.80 0.86 1.20
N LEU A 55 -6.89 1.88 0.33
CA LEU A 55 -6.06 3.08 0.44
C LEU A 55 -6.65 4.06 1.45
N VAL A 56 -5.81 4.49 2.40
CA VAL A 56 -6.06 5.59 3.32
C VAL A 56 -5.02 6.68 3.14
N GLN A 57 -5.54 7.88 2.90
CA GLN A 57 -4.77 9.12 2.88
C GLN A 57 -5.36 10.07 3.92
N GLY A 58 -4.56 10.43 4.91
CA GLY A 58 -4.86 11.55 5.77
C GLY A 58 -4.36 12.87 5.17
N GLN A 59 -4.93 13.99 5.62
CA GLN A 59 -4.45 15.33 5.27
C GLN A 59 -3.19 15.70 6.08
N ASP A 60 -3.01 15.04 7.23
CA ASP A 60 -1.92 15.24 8.18
C ASP A 60 -1.58 13.93 8.90
N TYR A 61 -0.48 13.94 9.65
CA TYR A 61 0.03 12.76 10.33
C TYR A 61 -0.98 12.16 11.32
N ASP A 62 -1.69 12.99 12.09
CA ASP A 62 -2.64 12.52 13.10
C ASP A 62 -3.87 11.90 12.44
N SER A 63 -4.41 12.53 11.38
CA SER A 63 -5.53 11.96 10.61
C SER A 63 -5.13 10.66 9.91
N THR A 64 -3.92 10.58 9.36
CA THR A 64 -3.38 9.38 8.71
C THR A 64 -3.24 8.24 9.72
N ARG A 65 -2.71 8.54 10.91
CA ARG A 65 -2.53 7.58 12.00
C ARG A 65 -3.87 7.04 12.48
N ARG A 66 -4.86 7.91 12.74
CA ARG A 66 -6.19 7.49 13.19
C ARG A 66 -6.88 6.60 12.17
N ALA A 67 -6.81 6.96 10.88
CA ALA A 67 -7.44 6.18 9.83
C ALA A 67 -6.73 4.83 9.61
N ALA A 68 -5.40 4.78 9.75
CA ALA A 68 -4.64 3.53 9.75
C ALA A 68 -5.00 2.63 10.95
N THR A 69 -5.09 3.20 12.15
CA THR A 69 -5.52 2.49 13.36
C THR A 69 -6.93 1.95 13.20
N ALA A 70 -7.87 2.75 12.68
CA ALA A 70 -9.21 2.28 12.39
C ALA A 70 -9.21 1.09 11.40
N LEU A 71 -8.39 1.13 10.34
CA LEU A 71 -8.30 0.01 9.39
C LEU A 71 -7.85 -1.32 10.03
N VAL A 72 -6.97 -1.24 11.04
CA VAL A 72 -6.45 -2.41 11.74
C VAL A 72 -7.41 -2.88 12.83
N GLU A 73 -8.01 -1.94 13.56
CA GLU A 73 -8.90 -2.24 14.70
C GLU A 73 -10.31 -2.65 14.28
N ASP A 74 -10.83 -2.17 13.13
CA ASP A 74 -12.19 -2.47 12.66
C ASP A 74 -12.36 -3.94 12.20
N GLY A 75 -11.33 -4.77 12.36
CA GLY A 75 -11.41 -6.20 12.04
C GLY A 75 -11.61 -6.45 10.55
N SER A 76 -11.18 -5.51 9.70
CA SER A 76 -11.39 -5.46 8.25
C SER A 76 -10.90 -6.69 7.46
N GLY A 77 -10.27 -7.66 8.12
CA GLY A 77 -9.63 -8.80 7.48
C GLY A 77 -8.40 -8.39 6.67
N LEU A 78 -7.66 -7.38 7.14
CA LEU A 78 -6.38 -7.04 6.54
C LEU A 78 -5.35 -8.12 6.82
N ASP A 79 -4.73 -8.63 5.76
CA ASP A 79 -3.61 -9.55 5.84
C ASP A 79 -2.28 -8.80 5.98
N ALA A 80 -2.23 -7.56 5.49
CA ALA A 80 -1.05 -6.71 5.59
C ALA A 80 -1.40 -5.22 5.65
N LEU A 81 -0.52 -4.44 6.28
CA LEU A 81 -0.54 -2.98 6.27
C LEU A 81 0.79 -2.47 5.68
N VAL A 82 0.70 -1.68 4.62
CA VAL A 82 1.83 -1.06 3.94
C VAL A 82 1.77 0.44 4.16
N VAL A 83 2.81 1.00 4.77
CA VAL A 83 2.93 2.44 5.01
C VAL A 83 3.95 3.03 4.03
N ILE A 84 3.51 3.98 3.21
CA ILE A 84 4.36 4.74 2.31
C ILE A 84 4.72 6.04 3.00
N GLY A 85 5.99 6.12 3.41
CA GLY A 85 6.60 7.28 4.04
C GLY A 85 8.10 7.27 3.83
N GLY A 86 8.69 8.46 3.82
CA GLY A 86 10.12 8.68 3.59
C GLY A 86 10.54 10.01 4.20
N GLY A 87 11.57 9.94 5.03
CA GLY A 87 12.16 11.09 5.75
C GLY A 87 12.82 12.12 4.85
#